data_AF-W1Y1T6-F1
#
_entry.id   AF-W1Y1T6-F1
#
_cell.length_a   1.000
_cell.length_b   1.000
_cell.length_c   1.000
_cell.angle_alpha   90.00
_cell.angle_beta   90.00
_cell.angle_gamma   90.00
#
_symmetry.space_group_name_H-M   'P 1'
#
loop_
_entity.id
_entity.type
_entity.pdbx_description
1 polymer ?
#
loop_
_entity_poly.entity_id
_entity_poly.type
_entity_poly.pdbx_seq_one_letter_code
_entity_poly.pdbx_strand_id
1 'polypeptide(L)' 'PAPRGMPQIEVTFDIDADGILHVSAKDKNSGKEQKITIKASSGLNEDEIQKMVRDAEANAEADRKFEELVQIGRA' A
#
# COMPACT_ATOMS: atom_id res chain seq x y z
N PRO A 1 -12.28 40.52 -22.03
CA PRO A 1 -13.23 39.58 -21.41
C PRO A 1 -12.71 38.14 -21.53
N ALA A 2 -12.40 37.48 -20.40
CA ALA A 2 -12.05 36.06 -20.43
C ALA A 2 -13.31 35.24 -20.80
N PRO A 3 -13.23 34.28 -21.73
CA PRO A 3 -14.40 33.54 -22.17
C PRO A 3 -15.01 32.76 -21.00
N ARG A 4 -16.30 33.00 -20.73
CA ARG A 4 -17.11 32.16 -19.85
C ARG A 4 -17.08 30.73 -20.41
N GLY A 5 -16.67 29.76 -19.60
CA GLY A 5 -16.77 28.34 -19.94
C GLY A 5 -15.47 27.55 -20.03
N MET A 6 -14.32 28.10 -19.62
CA MET A 6 -13.15 27.23 -19.41
C MET A 6 -13.31 26.46 -18.08
N PRO A 7 -13.39 25.11 -18.11
CA PRO A 7 -13.44 24.31 -16.90
C PRO A 7 -12.18 24.56 -16.08
N GLN A 8 -12.36 24.89 -14.80
CA GLN A 8 -11.27 25.10 -13.87
C GLN A 8 -11.17 23.85 -13.01
N ILE A 9 -10.29 22.92 -13.38
CA ILE A 9 -10.02 21.72 -12.58
C ILE A 9 -8.85 22.04 -11.63
N GLU A 10 -9.13 21.96 -10.34
CA GLU A 10 -8.12 21.98 -9.28
C GLU A 10 -7.71 20.54 -8.97
N VAL A 11 -6.40 20.27 -9.02
CA VAL A 11 -5.86 18.96 -8.67
C VAL A 11 -5.03 19.10 -7.40
N THR A 12 -5.34 18.30 -6.40
CA THR A 12 -4.60 18.22 -5.13
C THR A 12 -3.93 16.87 -5.03
N PHE A 13 -2.67 16.89 -4.59
CA PHE A 13 -1.85 15.70 -4.37
C PHE A 13 -1.46 15.69 -2.89
N ASP A 14 -1.93 14.68 -2.16
CA ASP A 14 -1.62 14.48 -0.75
C ASP A 14 -0.86 13.16 -0.60
N ILE A 15 0.27 13.20 0.12
CA ILE A 15 1.02 12.00 0.50
C ILE A 15 0.84 11.83 2.00
N ASP A 16 0.35 10.67 2.44
CA ASP A 16 0.20 10.37 3.86
C ASP A 16 1.48 9.78 4.48
N ALA A 17 1.45 9.57 5.80
CA ALA A 17 2.57 9.01 6.55
C ALA A 17 2.91 7.56 6.15
N ASP A 18 1.96 6.84 5.55
CA ASP A 18 2.12 5.48 5.04
C ASP A 18 2.70 5.46 3.61
N GLY A 19 2.91 6.64 2.99
CA GLY A 19 3.46 6.79 1.65
C GLY A 19 2.43 6.56 0.54
N ILE A 20 1.13 6.58 0.85
CA ILE A 20 0.05 6.45 -0.13
C ILE A 20 -0.24 7.83 -0.73
N LEU A 21 -0.31 7.88 -2.07
CA LEU A 21 -0.64 9.10 -2.82
C LEU A 21 -2.15 9.20 -3.02
N HIS A 22 -2.77 10.22 -2.43
CA HIS A 22 -4.15 10.59 -2.65
C HIS A 22 -4.20 11.71 -3.70
N VAL A 23 -4.94 11.49 -4.78
CA VAL A 23 -5.15 12.47 -5.84
C VAL A 23 -6.62 12.88 -5.82
N SER A 24 -6.91 14.17 -5.64
CA SER A 24 -8.27 14.69 -5.77
C SER A 24 -8.34 15.73 -6.87
N ALA A 25 -9.42 15.69 -7.66
CA ALA A 25 -9.69 16.65 -8.71
C ALA A 25 -11.06 17.29 -8.46
N LYS A 26 -11.12 18.62 -8.44
CA LYS A 26 -12.35 19.39 -8.23
C LYS A 26 -12.57 20.36 -9.36
N ASP A 27 -13.73 20.30 -9.98
CA ASP A 27 -14.16 21.36 -10.90
C ASP A 27 -14.68 22.55 -10.09
N LYS A 28 -13.97 23.68 -10.14
CA LYS A 28 -14.33 24.91 -9.41
C LYS A 28 -15.64 25.53 -9.87
N ASN A 29 -16.10 25.25 -11.09
CA ASN A 29 -17.35 25.83 -11.61
C ASN A 29 -18.58 25.05 -11.15
N SER A 30 -18.51 23.72 -11.14
CA SER A 30 -19.65 22.86 -10.77
C SER A 30 -19.60 22.35 -9.34
N GLY A 31 -18.45 22.47 -8.66
CA GLY A 31 -18.21 21.91 -7.33
C GLY A 31 -18.12 20.39 -7.32
N LYS A 32 -18.17 19.72 -8.48
CA LYS A 32 -18.05 18.27 -8.58
C LYS A 32 -16.62 17.86 -8.28
N GLU A 33 -16.48 16.89 -7.39
CA GLU A 33 -15.21 16.32 -6.94
C GLU A 33 -15.08 14.87 -7.42
N GLN A 34 -13.90 14.50 -7.89
CA GLN A 34 -13.50 13.11 -8.11
C GLN A 34 -12.24 12.84 -7.30
N LYS A 35 -12.28 11.79 -6.48
CA LYS A 35 -11.14 11.35 -5.68
C LYS A 35 -10.61 10.04 -6.25
N ILE A 36 -9.30 10.00 -6.50
CA ILE A 36 -8.56 8.81 -6.93
C ILE A 36 -7.52 8.53 -5.85
N THR A 37 -7.56 7.35 -5.25
CA THR A 37 -6.50 6.93 -4.32
C THR A 37 -5.52 6.06 -5.09
N ILE A 38 -4.31 6.57 -5.30
CA ILE A 38 -3.23 5.81 -5.93
C ILE A 38 -2.42 5.20 -4.80
N LYS A 39 -2.79 3.98 -4.41
CA LYS A 39 -1.86 3.14 -3.66
C LYS A 39 -0.67 2.91 -4.57
N ALA A 40 0.52 3.33 -4.17
CA ALA A 40 1.73 2.96 -4.87
C ALA A 40 1.74 1.43 -4.96
N SER A 41 1.42 0.88 -6.13
CA SER A 41 1.36 -0.57 -6.37
C SER A 41 2.76 -1.20 -6.40
N SER A 42 3.73 -0.55 -5.77
CA SER A 42 5.08 -1.06 -5.53
C SER A 42 5.16 -1.95 -4.29
N GLY A 43 4.06 -2.05 -3.53
CA GLY A 43 3.95 -2.96 -2.39
C GLY A 43 3.43 -4.34 -2.77
N LEU A 44 3.64 -5.29 -1.86
CA LEU A 44 3.08 -6.64 -1.94
C LEU A 44 1.55 -6.56 -1.94
N ASN A 45 0.92 -7.33 -2.82
CA ASN A 45 -0.53 -7.51 -2.77
C ASN A 45 -0.94 -8.36 -1.56
N GLU A 46 -2.23 -8.37 -1.23
CA GLU A 46 -2.72 -9.05 -0.02
C GLU A 46 -2.44 -10.57 -0.04
N ASP A 47 -2.46 -11.20 -1.22
CA ASP A 47 -2.11 -12.61 -1.39
C ASP A 47 -0.62 -12.86 -1.12
N GLU A 48 0.25 -11.96 -1.59
CA GLU A 48 1.69 -12.00 -1.34
C GLU A 48 2.01 -11.80 0.15
N ILE A 49 1.31 -10.88 0.83
CA ILE A 49 1.43 -10.69 2.28
C ILE A 49 1.04 -11.97 3.01
N GLN A 50 -0.12 -12.55 2.69
CA GLN A 50 -0.60 -13.79 3.31
C GLN A 50 0.32 -14.99 3.06
N LYS A 51 0.99 -15.02 1.90
CA LYS A 51 2.00 -16.03 1.60
C LYS A 51 3.25 -15.82 2.45
N MET A 52 3.75 -14.59 2.54
CA MET A 52 4.94 -14.28 3.34
C MET A 52 4.73 -14.55 4.84
N VAL A 53 3.54 -14.31 5.38
CA VAL A 53 3.20 -14.66 6.77
C VAL A 53 3.28 -16.17 6.99
N ARG A 54 2.66 -16.97 6.10
CA ARG A 54 2.72 -18.44 6.20
C ARG A 54 4.13 -18.99 6.03
N ASP A 55 4.90 -18.45 5.09
CA ASP A 55 6.29 -18.84 4.87
C ASP A 55 7.14 -18.52 6.12
N ALA A 56 6.90 -17.38 6.79
CA ALA A 56 7.59 -17.01 8.02
C ALA A 56 7.24 -17.95 9.20
N GLU A 57 5.97 -18.31 9.37
CA GLU A 57 5.54 -19.25 10.40
C GLU A 57 6.15 -20.64 10.21
N ALA A 58 6.16 -21.14 8.96
CA ALA A 58 6.76 -22.43 8.63
C ALA A 58 8.28 -22.45 8.90
N ASN A 59 8.98 -21.35 8.57
CA ASN A 59 10.41 -21.22 8.84
C ASN A 59 10.70 -21.19 10.35
N ALA A 60 9.88 -20.50 11.14
CA ALA A 60 10.04 -20.49 12.60
C ALA A 60 9.87 -21.89 13.22
N GLU A 61 8.99 -22.73 12.68
CA GLU A 61 8.86 -24.13 13.11
C GLU A 61 10.07 -24.97 12.70
N ALA A 62 10.59 -24.76 11.48
CA ALA A 62 11.78 -25.43 11.00
C ALA A 62 13.02 -25.08 11.85
N ASP A 63 13.19 -23.81 12.20
CA ASP A 63 14.27 -23.33 13.06
C ASP A 63 14.20 -23.99 14.45
N ARG A 64 13.00 -24.07 15.06
CA ARG A 64 12.82 -24.76 16.35
C ARG A 64 13.20 -26.24 16.28
N LYS A 65 12.78 -26.95 15.24
CA LYS A 65 13.15 -28.37 15.04
C LYS A 65 14.65 -28.53 14.84
N PHE A 66 15.28 -27.60 14.11
CA PHE A 66 16.72 -27.62 13.92
C PHE A 66 17.48 -27.38 15.23
N GLU A 67 17.04 -26.40 16.02
CA GLU A 67 17.59 -26.15 17.36
C GLU A 67 17.47 -27.38 18.27
N GLU A 68 16.33 -28.07 18.24
CA GLU A 68 16.09 -29.28 19.04
C GLU A 68 17.00 -30.44 18.60
N LEU A 69 17.19 -30.64 17.29
CA LEU A 69 18.15 -31.63 16.75
C LEU A 69 19.60 -31.31 17.13
N VAL A 70 19.99 -30.04 17.10
CA VAL A 70 21.32 -29.58 17.52
C VAL A 70 21.52 -29.74 19.02
N GLN A 71 20.49 -29.52 19.84
CA GLN A 71 20.50 -29.76 21.28
C GLN A 71 20.70 -31.25 21.60
N ILE A 72 19.96 -32.14 20.94
CA ILE A 72 20.06 -33.60 21.14
C ILE A 72 21.44 -34.13 20.71
N GLY A 73 21.98 -33.65 19.59
CA GLY A 73 23.29 -34.08 19.10
C GLY A 73 24.49 -33.59 19.93
N ARG A 74 24.28 -32.70 20.90
CA ARG A 74 25.30 -32.18 21.82
C ARG A 74 25.32 -32.88 23.19
N ALA A 75 24.35 -33.75 23.48
CA ALA A 75 24.28 -34.56 24.70
C ALA A 75 24.94 -35.93 24.49
#